data_AF-A0A183ETY2-F1
#
_entry.id   AF-A0A183ETY2-F1
#
_cell.length_a   1.000
_cell.length_b   1.000
_cell.length_c   1.000
_cell.angle_alpha   90.00
_cell.angle_beta   90.00
_cell.angle_gamma   90.00
#
_symmetry.space_group_name_H-M   'P 1'
#
loop_
_entity.id
_entity.type
_entity.pdbx_description
1 polymer ?
#
loop_
_entity_poly.entity_id
_entity_poly.type
_entity_poly.pdbx_seq_one_letter_code
_entity_poly.pdbx_strand_id
1 'polypeptide(L)'
;MVPCEALGVRPDENLMITRIMDKSHAQGRFELGDVIKLVNGILIKDRNQFFKLFEEATSEGRVNIIVERSAERELELEKRLLPPQIEKIIKRHAGYDYIIVNVRYDPTSGRQFGLNIANVTSHKIIVPDVAENTVSSDFLKQYDHIIAINGTPVSDVNVAKKMIRECQANFQV
;
A
#
# COMPACT_ATOMS: atom_id res chain seq x y z
N MET A 1 19.21 -7.01 -14.55
CA MET A 1 19.04 -6.23 -13.30
C MET A 1 18.36 -4.93 -13.71
N VAL A 2 17.28 -4.52 -13.05
CA VAL A 2 16.64 -3.25 -13.41
C VAL A 2 17.58 -2.13 -12.92
N PRO A 3 17.93 -1.12 -13.73
CA PRO A 3 18.96 -0.14 -13.36
C PRO A 3 18.74 0.50 -11.98
N CYS A 4 17.48 0.75 -11.61
CA CYS A 4 17.11 1.29 -10.29
C CYS A 4 17.37 0.37 -9.09
N GLU A 5 17.49 -0.95 -9.29
CA GLU A 5 17.88 -1.87 -8.21
C GLU A 5 19.31 -1.57 -7.71
N ALA A 6 20.18 -1.04 -8.57
CA ALA A 6 21.53 -0.64 -8.18
C ALA A 6 21.54 0.60 -7.26
N LEU A 7 20.61 1.53 -7.48
CA LEU A 7 20.42 2.69 -6.59
C LEU A 7 19.68 2.30 -5.30
N GLY A 8 18.76 1.34 -5.40
CA GLY A 8 17.89 0.90 -4.32
C GLY A 8 16.62 1.72 -4.16
N VAL A 9 16.13 2.33 -5.25
CA VAL A 9 14.81 3.00 -5.28
C VAL A 9 13.85 2.24 -6.18
N ARG A 10 12.55 2.32 -5.88
CA ARG A 10 11.49 1.85 -6.77
C ARG A 10 10.51 3.00 -7.07
N PRO A 11 10.68 3.69 -8.20
CA PRO A 11 9.71 4.67 -8.65
C PRO A 11 8.45 4.01 -9.24
N ASP A 12 7.32 4.69 -9.16
CA ASP A 12 6.08 4.33 -9.84
C ASP A 12 6.06 4.80 -11.31
N GLU A 13 4.89 4.77 -11.95
CA GLU A 13 4.70 5.23 -13.33
C GLU A 13 4.90 6.74 -13.52
N ASN A 14 4.74 7.53 -12.47
CA ASN A 14 4.94 8.98 -12.45
C ASN A 14 6.33 9.36 -11.93
N LEU A 15 7.26 8.40 -11.83
CA LEU A 15 8.60 8.57 -11.30
C LEU A 15 8.65 9.01 -9.83
N MET A 16 7.56 8.77 -9.08
CA MET A 16 7.52 9.00 -7.64
C MET A 16 8.13 7.82 -6.91
N ILE A 17 9.09 8.08 -6.02
CA ILE A 17 9.74 7.06 -5.20
C ILE A 17 8.72 6.53 -4.19
N THR A 18 8.31 5.28 -4.38
CA THR A 18 7.33 4.59 -3.52
C THR A 18 7.99 3.59 -2.58
N ARG A 19 9.26 3.27 -2.81
CA ARG A 19 10.05 2.40 -1.94
C ARG A 19 11.53 2.73 -2.03
N ILE A 20 12.19 2.62 -0.88
CA ILE A 20 13.65 2.69 -0.73
C ILE A 20 14.10 1.38 -0.09
N MET A 21 15.16 0.77 -0.63
CA MET A 21 15.72 -0.47 -0.12
C MET A 21 16.67 -0.18 1.05
N ASP A 22 16.58 -0.99 2.11
CA ASP A 22 17.54 -0.93 3.21
C ASP A 22 18.95 -1.25 2.73
N LYS A 23 19.93 -0.57 3.32
CA LYS A 23 21.37 -0.67 3.04
C LYS A 23 21.75 -0.36 1.58
N SER A 24 20.91 0.37 0.86
CA SER A 24 21.19 0.83 -0.50
C SER A 24 21.80 2.23 -0.54
N HIS A 25 22.32 2.63 -1.70
CA HIS A 25 22.82 3.99 -1.92
C HIS A 25 21.74 5.07 -1.79
N ALA A 26 20.47 4.70 -1.98
CA ALA A 26 19.34 5.59 -1.83
C ALA A 26 18.95 5.86 -0.37
N GLN A 27 19.29 4.96 0.56
CA GLN A 27 18.90 5.09 1.95
C GLN A 27 19.51 6.37 2.56
N GLY A 28 18.65 7.22 3.14
CA GLY A 28 19.03 8.50 3.73
C GLY A 28 19.37 9.61 2.74
N ARG A 29 19.24 9.36 1.42
CA ARG A 29 19.41 10.38 0.37
C ARG A 29 18.09 10.76 -0.29
N PHE A 30 17.21 9.79 -0.44
CA PHE A 30 15.84 9.98 -0.92
C PHE A 30 14.84 9.78 0.21
N GLU A 31 13.65 10.34 0.00
CA GLU A 31 12.48 10.17 0.86
C GLU A 31 11.33 9.56 0.05
N LEU A 32 10.36 8.96 0.74
CA LEU A 32 9.15 8.49 0.08
C LEU A 32 8.36 9.69 -0.43
N GLY A 33 7.90 9.62 -1.68
CA GLY A 33 7.15 10.71 -2.31
C GLY A 33 8.01 11.73 -3.04
N ASP A 34 9.35 11.57 -3.03
CA ASP A 34 10.24 12.26 -3.94
C ASP A 34 9.87 11.91 -5.39
N VAL A 35 9.67 12.92 -6.24
CA VAL A 35 9.41 12.73 -7.67
C VAL A 35 10.65 13.06 -8.47
N ILE A 36 11.16 12.11 -9.24
CA ILE A 36 12.36 12.30 -10.06
C ILE A 36 12.04 13.23 -11.23
N LYS A 37 12.78 14.35 -11.33
CA LYS A 37 12.59 15.36 -12.38
C LYS A 37 13.75 15.40 -13.36
N LEU A 38 15.00 15.33 -12.88
CA LEU A 38 16.18 15.39 -13.74
C LEU A 38 17.19 14.30 -13.40
N VAL A 39 17.88 13.80 -14.44
CA VAL A 39 19.10 12.97 -14.32
C VAL A 39 20.20 13.66 -15.11
N ASN A 40 21.34 13.94 -14.47
CA ASN A 40 22.49 14.62 -15.05
C ASN A 40 22.14 15.93 -15.79
N GLY A 41 21.14 16.66 -15.28
CA GLY A 41 20.67 17.93 -15.86
C GLY A 41 19.66 17.78 -17.00
N ILE A 42 19.29 16.57 -17.39
CA ILE A 42 18.27 16.30 -18.41
C ILE A 42 16.91 16.11 -17.75
N LEU A 43 15.92 16.91 -18.17
CA LEU A 43 14.53 16.78 -17.73
C LEU A 43 13.91 15.49 -18.26
N ILE A 44 13.28 14.74 -17.36
CA ILE A 44 12.66 13.46 -17.66
C ILE A 44 11.18 13.69 -17.98
N LYS A 45 10.74 13.13 -19.11
CA LYS A 45 9.35 13.18 -19.57
C LYS A 45 8.58 11.91 -19.22
N ASP A 46 9.25 10.77 -19.25
CA ASP A 46 8.63 9.47 -19.03
C ASP A 46 9.58 8.46 -18.39
N ARG A 47 9.00 7.34 -17.96
CA ARG A 47 9.70 6.29 -17.24
C ARG A 47 10.78 5.59 -18.08
N ASN A 48 10.56 5.43 -19.38
CA ASN A 48 11.53 4.74 -20.24
C ASN A 48 12.76 5.61 -20.47
N GLN A 49 12.55 6.91 -20.66
CA GLN A 49 13.63 7.90 -20.75
C GLN A 49 14.47 7.90 -19.47
N PHE A 50 13.84 7.87 -18.29
CA PHE A 50 14.54 7.78 -17.03
C PHE A 50 15.48 6.57 -16.97
N PHE A 51 14.97 5.37 -17.24
CA PHE A 51 15.78 4.15 -17.13
C PHE A 51 16.97 4.17 -18.08
N LYS A 52 16.78 4.64 -19.32
CA LYS A 52 17.85 4.77 -20.29
C LYS A 52 18.94 5.75 -19.82
N LEU A 53 18.55 6.96 -19.41
CA LEU A 53 19.50 7.97 -18.92
C LEU A 53 20.21 7.50 -17.64
N PHE A 54 19.52 6.79 -16.77
CA PHE A 54 20.08 6.28 -15.53
C PHE A 54 21.10 5.17 -15.79
N GLU A 55 20.81 4.25 -16.72
CA GLU A 55 21.73 3.18 -17.13
C GLU A 55 23.01 3.74 -17.79
N GLU A 56 22.85 4.71 -18.69
CA GLU A 56 23.96 5.45 -19.30
C GLU A 56 24.82 6.16 -18.23
N ALA A 57 24.19 6.95 -17.36
CA ALA A 57 24.88 7.68 -16.29
C ALA A 57 25.60 6.76 -15.28
N THR A 58 25.04 5.59 -14.99
CA THR A 58 25.67 4.59 -14.11
C THR A 58 26.90 3.98 -14.79
N SER A 59 26.85 3.75 -16.10
CA SER A 59 27.98 3.25 -16.89
C SER A 59 29.13 4.27 -16.96
N GLU A 60 28.80 5.56 -16.96
CA GLU A 60 29.76 6.67 -16.90
C GLU A 60 30.31 6.95 -15.48
N GLY A 61 29.79 6.25 -14.46
CA GLY A 61 30.26 6.34 -13.08
C GLY A 61 29.82 7.59 -12.32
N ARG A 62 28.95 8.43 -12.90
CA ARG A 62 28.41 9.62 -12.22
C ARG A 62 26.93 9.82 -12.51
N VAL A 63 26.14 9.74 -11.43
CA VAL A 63 24.70 9.98 -11.46
C VAL A 63 24.34 11.13 -10.52
N ASN A 64 23.75 12.18 -11.08
CA ASN A 64 23.14 13.29 -10.36
C ASN A 64 21.64 13.26 -10.61
N ILE A 65 20.84 13.14 -9.55
CA ILE A 65 19.38 13.10 -9.65
C ILE A 65 18.81 14.31 -8.91
N ILE A 66 17.93 15.04 -9.58
CA ILE A 66 17.15 16.12 -8.97
C ILE A 66 15.72 15.62 -8.80
N VAL A 67 15.22 15.73 -7.57
CA VAL A 67 13.87 15.35 -7.20
C VAL A 67 13.07 16.57 -6.74
N GLU A 68 11.76 16.47 -6.91
CA GLU A 68 10.79 17.35 -6.29
C GLU A 68 10.26 16.68 -5.02
N ARG A 69 10.47 17.33 -3.89
CA ARG A 69 10.08 16.83 -2.56
C ARG A 69 8.84 17.55 -2.04
N SER A 70 7.91 16.80 -1.46
CA SER A 70 6.72 17.34 -0.81
C SER A 70 6.44 16.58 0.48
N ALA A 71 6.43 17.31 1.59
CA ALA A 71 6.14 16.76 2.92
C ALA A 71 4.71 16.17 3.00
N GLU A 72 3.76 16.70 2.24
CA GLU A 72 2.40 16.15 2.17
C GLU A 72 2.38 14.77 1.51
N ARG A 73 3.16 14.58 0.42
CA ARG A 73 3.26 13.28 -0.27
C ARG A 73 3.98 12.24 0.58
N GLU A 74 5.04 12.65 1.27
CA GLU A 74 5.76 11.80 2.21
C GLU A 74 4.81 11.29 3.30
N LEU A 75 4.08 12.20 3.97
CA LEU A 75 3.13 11.85 5.02
C LEU A 75 2.03 10.90 4.51
N GLU A 76 1.52 11.13 3.30
CA GLU A 76 0.51 10.24 2.68
C GLU A 76 1.08 8.85 2.36
N LEU A 77 2.34 8.74 1.97
CA LEU A 77 3.00 7.45 1.71
C LEU A 77 3.37 6.71 2.99
N GLU A 78 3.82 7.42 4.02
CA GLU A 78 4.08 6.83 5.34
C GLU A 78 2.80 6.23 5.94
N LYS A 79 1.65 6.89 5.78
CA LYS A 79 0.35 6.32 6.18
C LYS A 79 0.02 5.00 5.47
N ARG A 80 0.59 4.76 4.28
CA ARG A 80 0.43 3.51 3.50
C ARG A 80 1.49 2.46 3.84
N LEU A 81 2.51 2.80 4.64
CA LEU A 81 3.46 1.79 5.11
C LEU A 81 2.77 0.91 6.14
N LEU A 82 2.76 -0.39 5.85
CA LEU A 82 2.28 -1.38 6.79
C LEU A 82 3.40 -1.73 7.78
N PRO A 83 3.07 -2.02 9.05
CA PRO A 83 4.02 -2.56 10.00
C PRO A 83 4.73 -3.81 9.44
N PRO A 84 6.03 -4.03 9.74
CA PRO A 84 6.81 -5.15 9.18
C PRO A 84 6.19 -6.54 9.41
N GLN A 85 5.46 -6.71 10.51
CA GLN A 85 4.73 -7.93 10.82
C GLN A 85 3.60 -8.21 9.81
N ILE A 86 2.94 -7.16 9.30
CA ILE A 86 1.90 -7.26 8.28
C ILE A 86 2.52 -7.44 6.89
N GLU A 87 3.62 -6.75 6.59
CA GLU A 87 4.39 -6.93 5.35
C GLU A 87 4.77 -8.40 5.11
N LYS A 88 5.11 -9.15 6.17
CA LYS A 88 5.51 -10.57 6.07
C LYS A 88 4.36 -11.51 5.71
N ILE A 89 3.11 -11.14 5.99
CA ILE A 89 1.94 -12.00 5.74
C ILE A 89 1.24 -11.68 4.43
N ILE A 90 1.52 -10.53 3.81
CA ILE A 90 0.87 -10.12 2.57
C ILE A 90 1.78 -10.36 1.36
N LYS A 91 1.15 -10.71 0.23
CA LYS A 91 1.78 -10.63 -1.08
C LYS A 91 1.22 -9.41 -1.80
N ARG A 92 2.07 -8.41 -2.04
CA ARG A 92 1.67 -7.20 -2.76
C ARG A 92 1.47 -7.50 -4.25
N HIS A 93 0.36 -7.02 -4.80
CA HIS A 93 0.02 -7.03 -6.21
C HIS A 93 -0.03 -5.59 -6.73
N ALA A 94 0.48 -5.37 -7.94
CA ALA A 94 0.42 -4.07 -8.58
C ALA A 94 -1.05 -3.65 -8.80
N GLY A 95 -1.34 -2.36 -8.62
CA GLY A 95 -2.70 -1.81 -8.79
C GLY A 95 -3.59 -1.90 -7.56
N TYR A 96 -3.07 -2.30 -6.40
CA TYR A 96 -3.81 -2.36 -5.13
C TYR A 96 -3.13 -1.51 -4.06
N ASP A 97 -3.94 -0.73 -3.33
CA ASP A 97 -3.55 -0.12 -2.07
C ASP A 97 -3.78 -1.13 -0.93
N TYR A 98 -2.81 -1.18 0.00
CA TYR A 98 -2.89 -2.03 1.17
C TYR A 98 -2.89 -1.14 2.41
N ILE A 99 -3.95 -1.25 3.20
CA ILE A 99 -4.15 -0.41 4.38
C ILE A 99 -4.52 -1.28 5.59
N ILE A 100 -4.23 -0.77 6.78
CA ILE A 100 -4.79 -1.30 8.03
C ILE A 100 -5.90 -0.37 8.46
N VAL A 101 -7.08 -0.93 8.65
CA VAL A 101 -8.23 -0.21 9.19
C VAL A 101 -8.43 -0.63 10.65
N ASN A 102 -8.45 0.36 11.54
CA ASN A 102 -8.73 0.16 12.97
C ASN A 102 -10.20 0.47 13.23
N VAL A 103 -11.06 -0.53 13.08
CA VAL A 103 -12.50 -0.36 13.26
C VAL A 103 -12.82 -0.42 14.75
N ARG A 104 -13.29 0.69 15.32
CA ARG A 104 -13.79 0.74 16.69
C ARG A 104 -15.30 0.56 16.67
N TYR A 105 -15.79 -0.53 17.25
CA TYR A 105 -17.21 -0.80 17.37
C TYR A 105 -17.68 -0.55 18.80
N ASP A 106 -18.67 0.33 18.96
CA ASP A 106 -19.36 0.57 20.23
C ASP A 106 -20.80 0.05 20.12
N PRO A 107 -21.13 -1.10 20.76
CA PRO A 107 -22.47 -1.66 20.71
C PRO A 107 -23.54 -0.78 21.39
N THR A 108 -23.14 0.17 22.24
CA THR A 108 -24.06 1.09 22.93
C THR A 108 -24.47 2.28 22.06
N SER A 109 -23.72 2.55 20.99
CA SER A 109 -23.98 3.67 20.07
C SER A 109 -25.27 3.51 19.25
N GLY A 110 -25.87 2.32 19.22
CA GLY A 110 -27.03 1.98 18.38
C GLY A 110 -26.72 1.85 16.88
N ARG A 111 -25.49 2.17 16.45
CA ARG A 111 -25.06 2.01 15.06
C ARG A 111 -24.63 0.57 14.81
N GLN A 112 -25.19 -0.06 13.78
CA GLN A 112 -24.79 -1.41 13.39
C GLN A 112 -23.35 -1.43 12.87
N PHE A 113 -22.66 -2.56 13.06
CA PHE A 113 -21.33 -2.75 12.48
C PHE A 113 -21.41 -2.74 10.94
N GLY A 114 -22.31 -3.54 10.34
CA GLY A 114 -22.71 -3.39 8.93
C GLY A 114 -21.71 -3.86 7.88
N LEU A 115 -20.94 -4.90 8.21
CA LEU A 115 -20.04 -5.55 7.27
C LEU A 115 -20.69 -6.80 6.68
N ASN A 116 -20.65 -6.93 5.36
CA ASN A 116 -20.85 -8.20 4.68
C ASN A 116 -19.52 -8.66 4.06
N ILE A 117 -19.26 -9.98 4.08
CA ILE A 117 -18.08 -10.59 3.48
C ILE A 117 -18.42 -11.93 2.84
N ALA A 118 -17.76 -12.22 1.72
CA ALA A 118 -17.98 -13.42 0.94
C ALA A 118 -16.67 -13.99 0.37
N ASN A 119 -16.58 -15.31 0.28
CA ASN A 119 -15.55 -15.97 -0.53
C ASN A 119 -15.88 -15.81 -2.01
N VAL A 120 -14.94 -15.29 -2.79
CA VAL A 120 -15.01 -15.29 -4.26
C VAL A 120 -14.20 -16.46 -4.84
N THR A 121 -13.12 -16.84 -4.16
CA THR A 121 -12.37 -18.06 -4.44
C THR A 121 -11.96 -18.73 -3.12
N SER A 122 -11.35 -19.91 -3.17
CA SER A 122 -10.89 -20.65 -1.98
C SER A 122 -9.92 -19.88 -1.08
N HIS A 123 -9.32 -18.79 -1.57
CA HIS A 123 -8.33 -18.00 -0.82
C HIS A 123 -8.58 -16.49 -0.85
N LYS A 124 -9.79 -16.07 -1.25
CA LYS A 124 -10.10 -14.65 -1.46
C LYS A 124 -11.43 -14.29 -0.82
N ILE A 125 -11.37 -13.49 0.23
CA ILE A 125 -12.53 -12.95 0.93
C ILE A 125 -12.69 -11.48 0.56
N ILE A 126 -13.79 -11.12 -0.07
CA ILE A 126 -14.08 -9.71 -0.39
C ILE A 126 -15.24 -9.18 0.43
N VAL A 127 -15.38 -7.87 0.42
CA VAL A 127 -16.56 -7.12 0.84
C VAL A 127 -17.49 -6.97 -0.37
N PRO A 128 -18.55 -7.78 -0.54
CA PRO A 128 -19.45 -7.68 -1.68
C PRO A 128 -20.27 -6.38 -1.69
N ASP A 129 -20.56 -5.82 -0.51
CA ASP A 129 -21.31 -4.60 -0.27
C ASP A 129 -21.05 -4.11 1.17
N VAL A 130 -21.31 -2.82 1.41
CA VAL A 130 -21.25 -2.20 2.74
C VAL A 130 -22.50 -1.38 2.94
N ALA A 131 -23.24 -1.65 4.01
CA ALA A 131 -24.48 -0.95 4.28
C ALA A 131 -24.21 0.51 4.68
N GLU A 132 -25.00 1.43 4.14
CA GLU A 132 -24.91 2.86 4.47
C GLU A 132 -25.20 3.11 5.96
N ASN A 133 -24.61 4.18 6.51
CA ASN A 133 -24.79 4.60 7.90
C ASN A 133 -24.36 3.53 8.94
N THR A 134 -23.49 2.59 8.57
CA THR A 134 -22.95 1.58 9.49
C THR A 134 -21.49 1.85 9.82
N VAL A 135 -20.96 1.29 10.92
CA VAL A 135 -19.56 1.52 11.31
C VAL A 135 -18.61 1.11 10.19
N SER A 136 -18.87 0.00 9.50
CA SER A 136 -18.03 -0.47 8.39
C SER A 136 -18.01 0.47 7.20
N SER A 137 -19.07 1.25 6.93
CA SER A 137 -19.10 2.22 5.82
C SER A 137 -18.10 3.37 5.97
N ASP A 138 -17.59 3.62 7.17
CA ASP A 138 -16.57 4.65 7.41
C ASP A 138 -15.16 4.16 7.05
N PHE A 139 -14.94 2.85 6.98
CA PHE A 139 -13.60 2.26 6.87
C PHE A 139 -13.41 1.36 5.64
N LEU A 140 -14.47 0.71 5.18
CA LEU A 140 -14.42 -0.31 4.14
C LEU A 140 -15.29 0.08 2.96
N LYS A 141 -14.89 -0.38 1.78
CA LYS A 141 -15.59 -0.16 0.51
C LYS A 141 -15.96 -1.48 -0.13
N GLN A 142 -16.93 -1.39 -1.04
CA GLN A 142 -17.25 -2.50 -1.91
C GLN A 142 -16.01 -2.99 -2.66
N TYR A 143 -15.86 -4.31 -2.75
CA TYR A 143 -14.76 -5.05 -3.36
C TYR A 143 -13.41 -5.00 -2.64
N ASP A 144 -13.34 -4.42 -1.44
CA ASP A 144 -12.16 -4.54 -0.60
C ASP A 144 -11.86 -6.02 -0.31
N HIS A 145 -10.58 -6.38 -0.38
CA HIS A 145 -10.10 -7.73 -0.10
C HIS A 145 -9.58 -7.81 1.34
N ILE A 146 -10.19 -8.66 2.17
CA ILE A 146 -9.76 -8.85 3.56
C ILE A 146 -8.67 -9.92 3.60
N ILE A 147 -7.44 -9.48 3.87
CA ILE A 147 -6.26 -10.35 3.88
C ILE A 147 -5.99 -10.89 5.29
N ALA A 148 -6.21 -10.07 6.31
CA ALA A 148 -5.95 -10.41 7.70
C ALA A 148 -6.92 -9.69 8.63
N ILE A 149 -7.24 -10.33 9.76
CA ILE A 149 -8.02 -9.76 10.86
C ILE A 149 -7.16 -9.85 12.12
N ASN A 150 -6.96 -8.73 12.80
CA ASN A 150 -6.10 -8.62 13.99
C ASN A 150 -4.71 -9.24 13.78
N GLY A 151 -4.12 -9.05 12.60
CA GLY A 151 -2.80 -9.56 12.23
C GLY A 151 -2.75 -11.06 11.88
N THR A 152 -3.88 -11.77 11.94
CA THR A 152 -3.98 -13.18 11.54
C THR A 152 -4.49 -13.27 10.10
N PRO A 153 -3.76 -13.93 9.17
CA PRO A 153 -4.21 -14.13 7.80
C PRO A 153 -5.54 -14.89 7.73
N VAL A 154 -6.42 -14.49 6.82
CA VAL A 154 -7.72 -15.14 6.63
C VAL A 154 -7.94 -15.46 5.16
N SER A 155 -8.47 -16.65 4.89
CA SER A 155 -8.77 -17.14 3.54
C SER A 155 -10.17 -17.76 3.42
N ASP A 156 -10.82 -18.01 4.55
CA ASP A 156 -12.17 -18.58 4.66
C ASP A 156 -13.12 -17.59 5.35
N VAL A 157 -14.26 -17.33 4.72
CA VAL A 157 -15.29 -16.40 5.20
C VAL A 157 -15.86 -16.81 6.55
N ASN A 158 -16.00 -18.10 6.84
CA ASN A 158 -16.56 -18.56 8.12
C ASN A 158 -15.56 -18.31 9.26
N VAL A 159 -14.27 -18.53 9.00
CA VAL A 159 -13.19 -18.17 9.94
C VAL A 159 -13.19 -16.66 10.17
N ALA A 160 -13.21 -15.85 9.10
CA ALA A 160 -13.26 -14.39 9.23
C ALA A 160 -14.50 -13.91 10.01
N LYS A 161 -15.68 -14.48 9.71
CA LYS A 161 -16.93 -14.19 10.44
C LYS A 161 -16.81 -14.54 11.92
N LYS A 162 -16.18 -15.67 12.25
CA LYS A 162 -15.94 -16.06 13.64
C LYS A 162 -15.03 -15.05 14.36
N MET A 163 -13.91 -14.67 13.75
CA MET A 163 -12.95 -13.73 14.37
C MET A 163 -13.55 -12.35 14.63
N ILE A 164 -14.39 -11.85 13.71
CA ILE A 164 -15.07 -10.56 13.88
C ILE A 164 -16.13 -10.64 15.00
N ARG A 165 -16.86 -11.76 15.11
CA ARG A 165 -17.82 -11.98 16.22
C ARG A 165 -17.12 -12.06 17.57
N GLU A 166 -15.93 -12.66 17.64
CA GLU A 166 -15.12 -12.69 18.87
C GLU A 166 -14.70 -11.28 19.32
N CYS A 167 -14.65 -10.33 18.40
CA CYS A 167 -14.45 -8.90 18.69
C CYS A 167 -15.77 -8.17 19.04
N GLN A 168 -16.85 -8.91 19.33
CA GLN A 168 -18.20 -8.40 19.63
C GLN A 168 -18.87 -7.61 18.49
N ALA A 169 -18.37 -7.73 17.25
CA ALA A 169 -18.98 -7.10 16.08
C ALA A 169 -20.01 -8.03 15.42
N ASN A 170 -21.17 -7.48 15.04
CA ASN A 170 -22.26 -8.23 14.41
C ASN A 170 -22.24 -8.11 12.88
N PHE A 171 -22.51 -9.21 12.18
CA PHE A 171 -22.76 -9.19 10.74
C PHE A 171 -24.23 -8.86 10.47
N GLN A 172 -24.52 -8.20 9.35
CA GLN A 172 -25.89 -8.18 8.85
C GLN A 172 -26.28 -9.58 8.36
N VAL A 173 -27.55 -9.93 8.61
CA VAL A 173 -28.21 -11.16 8.14
C VAL A 173 -28.79 -10.91 6.76
#